data_AF-A0A1G8GKX6-F1
#
_entry.id   AF-A0A1G8GKX6-F1
#
_cell.length_a   1.000
_cell.length_b   1.000
_cell.length_c   1.000
_cell.angle_alpha   90.00
_cell.angle_beta   90.00
_cell.angle_gamma   90.00
#
_symmetry.space_group_name_H-M   'P 1'
#
loop_
_entity.id
_entity.type
_entity.pdbx_description
1 polymer ?
#
loop_
_entity_poly.entity_id
_entity_poly.type
_entity_poly.pdbx_seq_one_letter_code
_entity_poly.pdbx_strand_id
1 'polypeptide(L)' 'MKPLLGLLAVFVVAMLAAVFAGPYGEGVVRMAGYVATLALGGMAALLVQSWKNRRPRR' A
#
# COMPACT_ATOMS: atom_id res chain seq x y z
N MET A 1 6.35 4.27 -13.05
CA MET A 1 5.67 3.09 -12.46
C MET A 1 6.46 2.41 -11.35
N LYS A 2 7.80 2.54 -11.27
CA LYS A 2 8.63 2.04 -10.16
C LYS A 2 8.07 2.30 -8.73
N PRO A 3 7.53 3.47 -8.36
CA PRO A 3 6.99 3.67 -7.01
C PRO A 3 5.66 2.93 -6.76
N LEU A 4 4.87 2.63 -7.80
CA LEU A 4 3.64 1.86 -7.67
C LEU A 4 3.94 0.40 -7.32
N LEU A 5 4.94 -0.19 -7.99
CA LEU A 5 5.43 -1.54 -7.71
C LEU A 5 6.00 -1.65 -6.29
N GLY A 6 6.71 -0.63 -5.82
CA GLY A 6 7.21 -0.58 -4.44
C GLY A 6 6.08 -0.57 -3.41
N LEU A 7 5.05 0.26 -3.61
CA LEU A 7 3.89 0.31 -2.71
C LEU A 7 3.08 -1.00 -2.75
N LEU A 8 2.99 -1.63 -3.91
CA LEU A 8 2.33 -2.92 -4.06
C LEU A 8 3.10 -4.03 -3.32
N ALA A 9 4.43 -4.05 -3.39
CA ALA A 9 5.25 -4.97 -2.62
C ALA A 9 5.07 -4.77 -1.10
N VAL A 10 5.07 -3.52 -0.63
CA VAL A 10 4.81 -3.20 0.78
C VAL A 10 3.42 -3.65 1.22
N PHE A 11 2.41 -3.45 0.38
CA PHE A 11 1.05 -3.91 0.65
C PHE A 11 0.98 -5.44 0.80
N VAL A 12 1.59 -6.18 -0.12
CA VAL A 12 1.61 -7.65 -0.08
C VAL A 12 2.36 -8.15 1.17
N VAL A 13 3.51 -7.58 1.49
CA VAL A 13 4.28 -7.95 2.68
C VAL A 13 3.50 -7.66 3.97
N ALA A 14 2.80 -6.52 4.04
CA ALA A 14 1.96 -6.18 5.19
C ALA A 14 0.75 -7.13 5.34
N MET A 15 0.14 -7.55 4.24
CA MET A 15 -0.92 -8.56 4.24
C MET A 15 -0.42 -9.92 4.75
N LEU A 16 0.73 -10.38 4.26
CA LEU A 16 1.35 -11.61 4.75
C LEU A 16 1.68 -11.47 6.25
N ALA A 17 2.26 -10.35 6.67
CA ALA A 17 2.53 -10.09 8.07
C ALA A 17 1.24 -10.15 8.90
N ALA A 18 0.13 -9.56 8.45
CA ALA A 18 -1.14 -9.63 9.18
C ALA A 18 -1.68 -11.06 9.32
N VAL A 19 -1.59 -11.88 8.26
CA VAL A 19 -2.06 -13.28 8.26
C VAL A 19 -1.21 -14.18 9.15
N PHE A 20 0.12 -14.00 9.12
CA PHE A 20 1.07 -14.82 9.88
C PHE A 20 1.43 -14.25 11.25
N ALA A 21 0.92 -13.05 11.61
CA ALA A 21 1.18 -12.40 12.90
C ALA A 21 0.32 -12.94 14.06
N GLY A 22 -0.56 -13.91 13.83
CA GLY A 22 -1.36 -14.57 14.88
C GLY A 22 -0.61 -14.89 16.19
N PRO A 23 0.62 -15.45 16.16
CA PRO A 23 1.37 -15.74 17.38
C PRO A 23 2.10 -14.54 18.01
N TYR A 24 2.17 -13.38 17.33
CA TYR A 24 2.88 -12.18 17.80
C TYR A 24 1.94 -11.16 18.48
N GLY A 25 0.63 -11.46 18.55
CA GLY A 25 -0.37 -10.67 19.25
C GLY A 25 -1.07 -9.61 18.38
N GLU A 26 -2.22 -9.14 18.85
CA GLU A 26 -3.10 -8.20 18.13
C GLU A 26 -2.42 -6.89 17.74
N GLY A 27 -1.42 -6.43 18.52
CA GLY A 27 -0.68 -5.20 18.23
C GLY A 27 0.05 -5.26 16.89
N VAL A 28 0.64 -6.41 16.55
CA VAL A 28 1.36 -6.61 15.28
C VAL A 28 0.39 -6.66 14.11
N VAL A 29 -0.75 -7.36 14.27
CA VAL A 29 -1.81 -7.42 13.26
C VAL A 29 -2.37 -6.01 12.97
N ARG A 30 -2.63 -5.21 14.02
CA ARG A 30 -3.09 -3.83 13.88
C ARG A 30 -2.07 -2.95 13.15
N MET A 31 -0.79 -3.05 13.51
CA MET A 31 0.27 -2.29 12.85
C MET A 31 0.42 -2.68 11.37
N ALA A 32 0.39 -3.97 11.06
CA ALA A 32 0.39 -4.47 9.69
C ALA A 32 -0.82 -3.95 8.89
N GLY A 33 -1.99 -3.89 9.52
CA GLY A 33 -3.19 -3.27 8.95
C GLY A 33 -2.98 -1.80 8.60
N TYR A 34 -2.43 -0.98 9.52
CA TYR A 34 -2.15 0.43 9.24
C TYR A 34 -1.17 0.62 8.09
N VAL A 35 -0.11 -0.18 8.05
CA VAL A 35 0.88 -0.15 6.96
C VAL A 35 0.23 -0.53 5.62
N ALA A 36 -0.63 -1.54 5.61
CA ALA A 36 -1.38 -1.93 4.41
C ALA A 36 -2.31 -0.81 3.92
N THR A 37 -3.01 -0.12 4.82
CA THR A 37 -3.86 1.03 4.47
C THR A 37 -3.05 2.18 3.88
N LEU A 38 -1.89 2.51 4.45
CA LEU A 38 -1.01 3.55 3.92
C LEU A 38 -0.48 3.20 2.52
N ALA A 39 -0.08 1.94 2.31
CA ALA A 39 0.37 1.47 1.00
C ALA A 39 -0.74 1.57 -0.06
N LEU A 40 -1.98 1.20 0.30
CA LEU A 40 -3.17 1.38 -0.54
C LEU A 40 -3.43 2.85 -0.89
N GLY A 41 -3.39 3.74 0.11
CA GLY A 41 -3.56 5.18 -0.10
C GLY A 41 -2.50 5.76 -1.04
N GLY A 42 -1.24 5.35 -0.87
CA GLY A 42 -0.13 5.74 -1.75
C GLY A 42 -0.31 5.24 -3.19
N MET A 43 -0.78 4.00 -3.39
CA MET A 43 -1.10 3.48 -4.72
C MET A 43 -2.23 4.29 -5.38
N ALA A 44 -3.31 4.58 -4.65
CA ALA A 44 -4.41 5.39 -5.15
C ALA A 44 -3.95 6.80 -5.56
N ALA A 45 -3.12 7.44 -4.76
CA ALA A 45 -2.55 8.76 -5.06
C ALA A 45 -1.71 8.75 -6.35
N LEU A 46 -0.86 7.73 -6.54
CA LEU A 46 -0.07 7.57 -7.76
C LEU A 46 -0.91 7.30 -9.00
N LEU A 47 -2.00 6.53 -8.86
CA LEU A 47 -2.95 6.30 -9.96
C LEU A 47 -3.65 7.60 -10.36
N VAL A 48 -4.11 8.38 -9.39
CA VAL A 48 -4.71 9.70 -9.63
C VAL A 48 -3.70 10.65 -10.29
N GLN A 49 -2.46 10.68 -9.82
CA GLN A 49 -1.41 11.50 -10.41
C GLN A 49 -1.08 11.07 -11.84
N SER A 50 -0.99 9.77 -12.10
CA SER A 50 -0.81 9.22 -13.44
C SER A 50 -1.96 9.58 -14.36
N TRP A 51 -3.20 9.57 -13.86
CA TRP A 51 -4.38 9.95 -14.64
C TRP A 51 -4.38 11.45 -14.98
N LYS A 52 -4.03 12.32 -14.01
CA LYS A 52 -3.85 13.76 -14.24
C LYS A 52 -2.76 14.04 -15.27
N ASN A 53 -1.62 13.35 -15.19
CA ASN A 53 -0.50 13.54 -16.12
C ASN A 53 -0.82 13.10 -17.56
N ARG A 54 -1.82 12.24 -17.77
CA ARG A 54 -2.27 11.83 -19.11
C ARG A 54 -3.26 12.80 -19.76
N ARG A 55 -3.78 13.77 -19.02
CA ARG A 55 -4.60 14.82 -19.63
C ARG A 55 -3.67 15.79 -20.36
N PRO A 56 -3.92 16.09 -21.65
CA PRO A 56 -3.16 17.13 -22.33
C PRO A 56 -3.29 18.42 -21.53
N ARG A 57 -2.15 19.00 -21.14
CA ARG A 57 -2.09 20.33 -20.55
C ARG A 57 -2.69 21.28 -21.59
N ARG A 58 -3.94 21.68 -21.38
CA ARG A 58 -4.54 22.81 -22.09
C ARG A 58 -3.95 24.10 -21.52
#